data_AF-W7DHR3-F1
#
_entry.id   AF-W7DHR3-F1
#
_cell.length_a   1.000
_cell.length_b   1.000
_cell.length_c   1.000
_cell.angle_alpha   90.00
_cell.angle_beta   90.00
_cell.angle_gamma   90.00
#
_symmetry.space_group_name_H-M   'P 1'
#
loop_
_entity.id
_entity.type
_entity.pdbx_description
1 polymer ?
#
loop_
_entity_poly.entity_id
_entity_poly.type
_entity_poly.pdbx_seq_one_letter_code
_entity_poly.pdbx_strand_id
1 'polypeptide(L)'
;MDIESSPLMQKIDYSTKKKIDLVNNSVIRYIIRAMLACLFLTLGTAVAVMIGDKVDHYAVGLGKIVYAFMFSWSLVMIIYMNAELGTSNMMYMTTGVYQKIVRPGKALQILFLCVIFNLIGGICAGYLVSLTSTFHNLPADHFLFTAVTGKLEKAPLQIFVEGIFANIVVNTAVLCTLRMKDDAGKVIAMIFIIFIFAFLGFEHVIANFSSFSLAFFASGGHLAGMTVGSVATNLSLAFLGNFVGGGLVIGLGYAWLNRTKSIYKD
;
A
#
# COMPACT_ATOMS: atom_id res chain seq x y z
N MET A 1 -22.22 -14.50 -26.75
CA MET A 1 -22.78 -15.08 -25.52
C MET A 1 -22.14 -14.33 -24.38
N ASP A 2 -22.86 -13.36 -23.82
CA ASP A 2 -22.35 -12.51 -22.76
C ASP A 2 -22.11 -13.38 -21.52
N ILE A 3 -20.85 -13.46 -21.09
CA ILE A 3 -20.49 -14.19 -19.88
C ILE A 3 -20.97 -13.32 -18.72
N GLU A 4 -21.97 -13.81 -17.99
CA GLU A 4 -22.50 -13.09 -16.82
C GLU A 4 -21.37 -12.80 -15.82
N SER A 5 -21.27 -11.53 -15.43
CA SER A 5 -20.23 -11.00 -14.55
C SER A 5 -20.52 -11.40 -13.10
N SER A 6 -19.52 -11.95 -12.42
CA SER A 6 -19.65 -12.38 -11.02
C SER A 6 -19.89 -11.18 -10.08
N PRO A 7 -20.59 -11.35 -8.94
CA PRO A 7 -20.80 -10.27 -7.98
C PRO A 7 -19.52 -9.53 -7.56
N LEU A 8 -18.41 -10.25 -7.43
CA LEU A 8 -17.10 -9.62 -7.15
C LEU A 8 -16.64 -8.74 -8.32
N MET A 9 -16.69 -9.26 -9.55
CA MET A 9 -16.27 -8.52 -10.75
C MET A 9 -17.12 -7.26 -10.96
N GLN A 10 -18.44 -7.32 -10.72
CA GLN A 10 -19.31 -6.14 -10.80
C GLN A 10 -18.87 -5.02 -9.84
N LYS A 11 -18.46 -5.37 -8.62
CA LYS A 11 -17.94 -4.39 -7.64
C LYS A 11 -16.60 -3.79 -8.09
N ILE A 12 -15.71 -4.61 -8.63
CA ILE A 12 -14.43 -4.14 -9.18
C ILE A 12 -14.65 -3.21 -10.37
N ASP A 13 -15.59 -3.54 -11.26
CA ASP A 13 -15.94 -2.73 -12.43
C ASP A 13 -16.54 -1.40 -12.03
N TYR A 14 -17.43 -1.41 -11.04
CA TYR A 14 -18.00 -0.19 -10.47
C TYR A 14 -16.92 0.72 -9.87
N SER A 15 -16.03 0.18 -9.03
CA SER A 15 -14.91 0.92 -8.45
C SER A 15 -13.95 1.47 -9.52
N THR A 16 -13.67 0.68 -10.55
CA THR A 16 -12.85 1.09 -11.70
C THR A 16 -13.49 2.28 -12.43
N LYS A 17 -14.79 2.22 -12.72
CA LYS A 17 -15.54 3.31 -13.35
C LYS A 17 -15.53 4.57 -12.50
N LYS A 18 -15.73 4.47 -11.18
CA LYS A 18 -15.63 5.63 -10.26
C LYS A 18 -14.27 6.32 -10.31
N LYS A 19 -13.17 5.54 -10.39
CA LYS A 19 -11.81 6.10 -10.48
C LYS A 19 -11.59 6.84 -11.80
N ILE A 20 -12.04 6.26 -12.90
CA ILE A 20 -11.96 6.89 -14.24
C ILE A 20 -12.77 8.18 -14.27
N ASP A 21 -14.01 8.13 -13.77
CA ASP A 21 -14.91 9.27 -13.67
C ASP A 21 -14.28 10.40 -12.85
N LEU A 22 -13.74 10.08 -11.67
CA LEU A 22 -13.12 11.08 -10.79
C LEU A 22 -11.92 11.74 -11.44
N VAL A 23 -11.06 10.99 -12.15
CA VAL A 23 -9.91 11.58 -12.87
C VAL A 23 -10.36 12.47 -14.03
N ASN A 24 -11.42 12.09 -14.76
CA ASN A 24 -11.90 12.85 -15.90
C ASN A 24 -12.64 14.14 -15.50
N ASN A 25 -13.43 14.08 -14.43
CA ASN A 25 -14.31 15.17 -14.02
C ASN A 25 -13.73 16.02 -12.90
N SER A 26 -12.79 15.50 -12.10
CA SER A 26 -12.23 16.25 -10.97
C SER A 26 -10.85 15.74 -10.55
N VAL A 27 -9.85 15.96 -11.41
CA VAL A 27 -8.46 15.53 -11.19
C VAL A 27 -7.87 16.03 -9.86
N ILE A 28 -8.20 17.24 -9.43
CA ILE A 28 -7.72 17.80 -8.15
C ILE A 28 -8.26 16.99 -6.96
N ARG A 29 -9.53 16.57 -7.00
CA ARG A 29 -10.11 15.72 -5.95
C ARG A 29 -9.44 14.34 -5.94
N TYR A 30 -9.10 13.80 -7.11
CA TYR A 30 -8.33 12.56 -7.20
C TYR A 30 -6.94 12.70 -6.59
N ILE A 31 -6.23 13.79 -6.91
CA ILE A 31 -4.90 14.11 -6.39
C ILE A 31 -4.92 14.21 -4.86
N ILE A 32 -5.87 14.95 -4.29
CA ILE A 32 -5.99 15.09 -2.83
C ILE A 32 -6.27 13.73 -2.19
N ARG A 33 -7.16 12.91 -2.77
CA ARG A 33 -7.41 11.54 -2.28
C ARG A 33 -6.17 10.66 -2.35
N ALA A 34 -5.32 10.83 -3.35
CA ALA A 34 -4.06 10.10 -3.45
C ALA A 34 -3.07 10.55 -2.37
N MET A 35 -2.95 11.85 -2.11
CA MET A 35 -2.11 12.35 -1.02
C MET A 35 -2.60 11.88 0.36
N LEU A 36 -3.93 11.88 0.57
CA LEU A 36 -4.55 11.40 1.83
C LEU A 36 -4.26 9.91 2.09
N ALA A 37 -4.17 9.08 1.06
CA ALA A 37 -3.83 7.66 1.27
C ALA A 37 -2.46 7.52 1.97
N CYS A 38 -1.48 8.34 1.56
CA CYS A 38 -0.17 8.35 2.21
C CYS A 38 -0.15 9.05 3.56
N LEU A 39 -1.02 10.05 3.80
CA LEU A 39 -1.21 10.58 5.14
C LEU A 39 -1.62 9.47 6.11
N PHE A 40 -2.61 8.65 5.75
CA PHE A 40 -3.07 7.54 6.60
C PHE A 40 -2.02 6.43 6.77
N LEU A 41 -1.22 6.17 5.75
CA LEU A 41 -0.05 5.28 5.86
C LEU A 41 1.02 5.85 6.79
N THR A 42 1.32 7.14 6.69
CA THR A 42 2.30 7.79 7.58
C THR A 42 1.81 7.79 9.02
N LEU A 43 0.54 8.09 9.29
CA LEU A 43 -0.02 8.05 10.64
C LEU A 43 0.03 6.65 11.25
N GLY A 44 -0.35 5.62 10.49
CA GLY A 44 -0.24 4.22 10.97
C GLY A 44 1.21 3.78 11.15
N THR A 45 2.11 4.19 10.26
CA THR A 45 3.56 3.96 10.42
C THR A 45 4.08 4.63 11.68
N ALA A 46 3.70 5.89 11.92
CA ALA A 46 4.16 6.68 13.06
C ALA A 46 3.79 6.03 14.39
N VAL A 47 2.52 5.66 14.60
CA VAL A 47 2.12 4.97 15.83
C VAL A 47 2.77 3.58 15.93
N ALA A 48 2.90 2.86 14.81
CA ALA A 48 3.49 1.52 14.79
C ALA A 48 4.96 1.52 15.18
N VAL A 49 5.77 2.46 14.69
CA VAL A 49 7.20 2.51 15.05
C VAL A 49 7.40 2.92 16.51
N MET A 50 6.60 3.86 17.02
CA MET A 50 6.72 4.31 18.42
C MET A 50 6.30 3.22 19.41
N ILE A 51 5.20 2.52 19.13
CA ILE A 51 4.78 1.41 20.01
C ILE A 51 5.70 0.20 19.85
N GLY A 52 6.18 -0.06 18.63
CA GLY A 52 7.12 -1.13 18.32
C GLY A 52 8.40 -0.97 19.12
N ASP A 53 8.99 0.22 19.04
CA ASP A 53 10.18 0.59 19.82
C ASP A 53 9.95 0.45 21.33
N LYS A 54 8.85 1.02 21.84
CA LYS A 54 8.55 0.98 23.27
C LYS A 54 8.39 -0.46 23.77
N VAL A 55 7.67 -1.31 23.03
CA VAL A 55 7.45 -2.70 23.44
C VAL A 55 8.72 -3.52 23.33
N ASP A 56 9.56 -3.30 22.31
CA ASP A 56 10.81 -4.03 22.16
C ASP A 56 11.78 -3.78 23.32
N HIS A 57 11.81 -2.55 23.85
CA HIS A 57 12.57 -2.20 25.05
C HIS A 57 12.11 -2.96 26.31
N TYR A 58 10.82 -3.26 26.46
CA TYR A 58 10.30 -4.04 27.59
C TYR A 58 10.39 -5.55 27.37
N ALA A 59 10.22 -5.99 26.12
CA ALA A 59 10.18 -7.39 25.73
C ALA A 59 10.74 -7.57 24.31
N VAL A 60 12.04 -7.84 24.25
CA VAL A 60 12.80 -8.00 23.01
C VAL A 60 12.11 -8.99 22.06
N GLY A 61 11.90 -8.56 20.82
CA GLY A 61 11.26 -9.34 19.75
C GLY A 61 9.75 -9.15 19.64
N LEU A 62 9.08 -8.64 20.68
CA LEU A 62 7.64 -8.36 20.62
C LEU A 62 7.31 -7.04 19.90
N GLY A 63 8.30 -6.14 19.74
CA GLY A 63 8.12 -4.86 19.04
C GLY A 63 7.58 -5.03 17.62
N LYS A 64 8.08 -6.03 16.88
CA LYS A 64 7.65 -6.31 15.51
C LYS A 64 6.17 -6.75 15.41
N ILE A 65 5.67 -7.45 16.42
CA ILE A 65 4.27 -7.90 16.48
C ILE A 65 3.34 -6.70 16.64
N VAL A 66 3.61 -5.84 17.62
CA VAL A 66 2.78 -4.65 17.86
C VAL A 66 2.91 -3.62 16.75
N TYR A 67 4.10 -3.49 16.14
CA TYR A 67 4.32 -2.70 14.93
C TYR A 67 3.37 -3.17 13.81
N ALA A 68 3.39 -4.46 13.48
CA ALA A 68 2.58 -5.00 12.39
C ALA A 68 1.07 -4.83 12.67
N PHE A 69 0.65 -5.04 13.92
CA PHE A 69 -0.74 -4.85 14.32
C PHE A 69 -1.20 -3.40 14.17
N MET A 70 -0.41 -2.43 14.63
CA MET A 70 -0.79 -1.02 14.54
C MET A 70 -0.66 -0.44 13.13
N PHE A 71 0.34 -0.88 12.37
CA PHE A 71 0.49 -0.49 10.96
C PHE A 71 -0.74 -0.90 10.14
N SER A 72 -1.37 -2.03 10.48
CA SER A 72 -2.51 -2.56 9.73
C SER A 72 -3.74 -1.65 9.71
N TRP A 73 -3.85 -0.72 10.67
CA TRP A 73 -4.91 0.29 10.68
C TRP A 73 -4.80 1.32 9.55
N SER A 74 -3.64 1.44 8.89
CA SER A 74 -3.47 2.30 7.72
C SER A 74 -4.45 1.95 6.60
N LEU A 75 -4.60 0.66 6.26
CA LEU A 75 -5.51 0.28 5.19
C LEU A 75 -6.98 0.51 5.57
N VAL A 76 -7.33 0.30 6.85
CA VAL A 76 -8.67 0.59 7.37
C VAL A 76 -9.04 2.05 7.10
N MET A 77 -8.16 2.97 7.48
CA MET A 77 -8.37 4.40 7.23
C MET A 77 -8.46 4.72 5.74
N ILE A 78 -7.58 4.15 4.91
CA ILE A 78 -7.58 4.38 3.46
C ILE A 78 -8.91 3.97 2.82
N ILE A 79 -9.43 2.79 3.17
CA ILE A 79 -10.65 2.25 2.58
C ILE A 79 -11.87 3.04 3.05
N TYR A 80 -12.02 3.30 4.36
CA TYR A 80 -13.18 4.02 4.89
C TYR A 80 -13.21 5.50 4.53
N MET A 81 -12.04 6.13 4.35
CA MET A 81 -11.95 7.52 3.88
C MET A 81 -12.02 7.62 2.35
N ASN A 82 -12.14 6.48 1.65
CA ASN A 82 -12.20 6.38 0.20
C ASN A 82 -11.02 7.12 -0.47
N ALA A 83 -9.82 6.93 0.09
CA ALA A 83 -8.58 7.48 -0.43
C ALA A 83 -8.06 6.64 -1.62
N GLU A 84 -7.19 7.24 -2.44
CA GLU A 84 -6.71 6.60 -3.67
C GLU A 84 -5.31 6.00 -3.45
N LEU A 85 -5.24 4.68 -3.39
CA LEU A 85 -4.00 3.94 -3.12
C LEU A 85 -3.46 3.27 -4.39
N GLY A 86 -2.25 3.64 -4.81
CA GLY A 86 -1.62 3.18 -6.05
C GLY A 86 -1.52 1.65 -6.15
N THR A 87 -1.16 0.97 -5.07
CA THR A 87 -1.00 -0.49 -5.04
C THR A 87 -2.32 -1.25 -5.19
N SER A 88 -3.43 -0.68 -4.73
CA SER A 88 -4.77 -1.19 -5.04
C SER A 88 -5.19 -0.85 -6.48
N ASN A 89 -4.80 0.33 -6.97
CA ASN A 89 -5.08 0.75 -8.35
C ASN A 89 -4.34 -0.10 -9.39
N MET A 90 -3.22 -0.75 -9.04
CA MET A 90 -2.59 -1.77 -9.89
C MET A 90 -3.57 -2.92 -10.21
N MET A 91 -4.35 -3.39 -9.24
CA MET A 91 -5.39 -4.42 -9.45
C MET A 91 -6.56 -3.87 -10.26
N TYR A 92 -7.13 -2.72 -9.86
CA TYR A 92 -8.31 -2.13 -10.52
C TYR A 92 -8.03 -1.78 -11.98
N MET A 93 -6.89 -1.15 -12.27
CA MET A 93 -6.55 -0.73 -13.63
C MET A 93 -6.24 -1.93 -14.53
N THR A 94 -5.51 -2.93 -14.03
CA THR A 94 -5.24 -4.15 -14.81
C THR A 94 -6.53 -4.93 -15.10
N THR A 95 -7.40 -5.08 -14.10
CA THR A 95 -8.72 -5.72 -14.27
C THR A 95 -9.57 -4.93 -15.27
N GLY A 96 -9.63 -3.61 -15.13
CA GLY A 96 -10.38 -2.73 -16.04
C GLY A 96 -9.91 -2.80 -17.49
N VAL A 97 -8.61 -2.93 -17.73
CA VAL A 97 -8.06 -3.15 -19.08
C VAL A 97 -8.51 -4.50 -19.62
N TYR A 98 -8.38 -5.57 -18.83
CA TYR A 98 -8.79 -6.91 -19.24
C TYR A 98 -10.30 -7.00 -19.54
N GLN A 99 -11.12 -6.33 -18.73
CA GLN A 99 -12.58 -6.23 -18.90
C GLN A 99 -13.00 -5.21 -19.97
N LYS A 100 -12.05 -4.54 -20.65
CA LYS A 100 -12.29 -3.52 -21.68
C LYS A 100 -13.09 -2.29 -21.19
N ILE A 101 -13.03 -2.00 -19.90
CA ILE A 101 -13.65 -0.81 -19.29
C ILE A 101 -12.79 0.44 -19.50
N VAL A 102 -11.47 0.26 -19.56
CA VAL A 102 -10.51 1.35 -19.73
C VAL A 102 -9.42 0.98 -20.73
N ARG A 103 -8.99 1.94 -21.54
CA ARG A 103 -7.87 1.74 -22.46
C ARG A 103 -6.55 1.67 -21.68
N PRO A 104 -5.57 0.84 -22.10
CA PRO A 104 -4.28 0.70 -21.41
C PRO A 104 -3.58 2.03 -21.12
N GLY A 105 -3.54 2.96 -22.09
CA GLY A 105 -2.92 4.27 -21.89
C GLY A 105 -3.59 5.10 -20.78
N LYS A 106 -4.93 5.03 -20.67
CA LYS A 106 -5.66 5.73 -19.60
C LYS A 106 -5.45 5.06 -18.25
N ALA A 107 -5.43 3.73 -18.20
CA ALA A 107 -5.08 2.97 -17.00
C ALA A 107 -3.70 3.33 -16.46
N LEU A 108 -2.68 3.38 -17.34
CA LEU A 108 -1.32 3.81 -16.98
C LEU A 108 -1.30 5.25 -16.48
N GLN A 109 -2.02 6.18 -17.14
CA GLN A 109 -2.14 7.56 -16.69
C GLN A 109 -2.70 7.65 -15.26
N ILE A 110 -3.80 6.94 -14.97
CA ILE A 110 -4.45 6.93 -13.66
C ILE A 110 -3.53 6.34 -12.58
N LEU A 111 -2.84 5.25 -12.91
CA LEU A 111 -1.89 4.59 -12.00
C LEU A 111 -0.71 5.50 -11.69
N PHE A 112 -0.08 6.08 -12.71
CA PHE A 112 1.09 6.96 -12.54
C PHE A 112 0.73 8.23 -11.77
N LEU A 113 -0.43 8.85 -12.09
CA LEU A 113 -0.95 9.99 -11.34
C LEU A 113 -1.12 9.64 -9.86
N CYS A 114 -1.71 8.49 -9.55
CA CYS A 114 -1.92 8.04 -8.18
C CYS A 114 -0.60 7.85 -7.44
N VAL A 115 0.36 7.14 -8.05
CA VAL A 115 1.64 6.79 -7.42
C VAL A 115 2.49 8.04 -7.17
N ILE A 116 2.51 9.00 -8.11
CA ILE A 116 3.20 10.28 -7.91
C ILE A 116 2.60 11.04 -6.73
N PHE A 117 1.27 11.18 -6.66
CA PHE A 117 0.65 11.94 -5.59
C PHE A 117 0.58 11.17 -4.26
N ASN A 118 0.67 9.85 -4.29
CA ASN A 118 1.02 9.06 -3.12
C ASN A 118 2.44 9.42 -2.64
N LEU A 119 3.45 9.45 -3.52
CA LEU A 119 4.81 9.85 -3.14
C LEU A 119 4.85 11.25 -2.53
N ILE A 120 4.25 12.24 -3.20
CA ILE A 120 4.16 13.62 -2.68
C ILE A 120 3.45 13.64 -1.33
N GLY A 121 2.32 12.93 -1.20
CA GLY A 121 1.61 12.81 0.08
C GLY A 121 2.45 12.18 1.19
N GLY A 122 3.25 11.16 0.87
CA GLY A 122 4.15 10.48 1.80
C GLY A 122 5.27 11.39 2.28
N ILE A 123 5.90 12.15 1.36
CA ILE A 123 6.92 13.15 1.69
C ILE A 123 6.34 14.24 2.59
N CYS A 124 5.21 14.85 2.19
CA CYS A 124 4.58 15.91 2.96
C CYS A 124 4.15 15.43 4.34
N ALA A 125 3.48 14.28 4.43
CA ALA A 125 3.05 13.72 5.72
C ALA A 125 4.25 13.32 6.59
N GLY A 126 5.28 12.69 6.00
CA GLY A 126 6.50 12.31 6.72
C GLY A 126 7.20 13.52 7.34
N TYR A 127 7.35 14.60 6.57
CA TYR A 127 7.89 15.88 7.05
C TYR A 127 7.05 16.49 8.16
N LEU A 128 5.74 16.58 7.99
CA LEU A 128 4.87 17.18 9.01
C LEU A 128 4.85 16.37 10.31
N VAL A 129 4.87 15.03 10.21
CA VAL A 129 4.92 14.16 11.39
C VAL A 129 6.29 14.25 12.07
N SER A 130 7.39 14.39 11.33
CA SER A 130 8.73 14.54 11.94
C SER A 130 8.88 15.83 12.75
N LEU A 131 8.07 16.87 12.48
CA LEU A 131 8.04 18.11 13.26
C LEU A 131 7.24 18.00 14.57
N THR A 132 6.58 16.86 14.81
CA THR A 132 5.89 16.63 16.08
C THR A 132 6.89 16.24 17.16
N SER A 133 6.62 16.62 18.41
CA SER A 133 7.52 16.35 19.54
C SER A 133 7.89 14.87 19.70
N THR A 134 6.98 13.97 19.29
CA THR A 134 7.17 12.52 19.32
C THR A 134 8.37 12.04 18.50
N PHE A 135 8.73 12.74 17.42
CA PHE A 135 9.78 12.34 16.48
C PHE A 135 11.08 13.18 16.63
N HIS A 136 11.14 14.05 17.63
CA HIS A 136 12.36 14.80 17.93
C HIS A 136 13.35 13.95 18.73
N ASN A 137 14.64 14.04 18.37
CA ASN A 137 15.75 13.41 19.10
C ASN A 137 15.58 11.89 19.33
N LEU A 138 15.06 11.18 18.32
CA LEU A 138 14.97 9.72 18.38
C LEU A 138 16.38 9.11 18.48
N PRO A 139 16.60 8.10 19.35
CA PRO A 139 17.85 7.35 19.41
C PRO A 139 18.23 6.75 18.05
N ALA A 140 19.53 6.61 17.78
CA ALA A 140 20.01 6.08 16.49
C ALA A 140 19.60 4.62 16.24
N ASP A 141 19.37 3.86 17.30
CA ASP A 141 18.89 2.48 17.31
C ASP A 141 17.36 2.35 17.38
N HIS A 142 16.63 3.48 17.34
CA HIS A 142 15.17 3.48 17.37
C HIS A 142 14.57 2.62 16.23
N PHE A 143 13.48 1.92 16.52
CA PHE A 143 12.82 0.97 15.62
C PHE A 143 12.58 1.52 14.19
N LEU A 144 12.23 2.80 14.06
CA LEU A 144 12.05 3.46 12.76
C LEU A 144 13.32 3.39 11.88
N PHE A 145 14.47 3.72 12.45
CA PHE A 145 15.73 3.81 11.72
C PHE A 145 16.26 2.43 11.38
N THR A 146 16.21 1.50 12.34
CA THR A 146 16.62 0.10 12.12
C THR A 146 15.75 -0.60 11.07
N ALA A 147 14.43 -0.38 11.09
CA ALA A 147 13.52 -0.93 10.09
C ALA A 147 13.80 -0.38 8.68
N VAL A 148 14.03 0.93 8.54
CA VAL A 148 14.30 1.55 7.23
C VAL A 148 15.68 1.19 6.70
N THR A 149 16.72 1.22 7.53
CA THR A 149 18.07 0.77 7.12
C THR A 149 18.04 -0.69 6.67
N GLY A 150 17.39 -1.58 7.42
CA GLY A 150 17.23 -2.98 7.04
C GLY A 150 16.49 -3.20 5.71
N LYS A 151 15.56 -2.30 5.32
CA LYS A 151 14.91 -2.33 4.00
C LYS A 151 15.83 -1.90 2.86
N LEU A 152 16.73 -0.97 3.12
CA LEU A 152 17.68 -0.42 2.14
C LEU A 152 18.87 -1.34 1.89
N GLU A 153 19.18 -2.24 2.84
CA GLU A 153 20.25 -3.24 2.75
C GLU A 153 19.86 -4.52 1.98
N LYS A 154 18.57 -4.72 1.72
CA LYS A 154 18.07 -5.93 1.03
C LYS A 154 18.64 -6.06 -0.38
N ALA A 155 18.92 -7.30 -0.76
CA ALA A 155 19.34 -7.61 -2.13
C ALA A 155 18.21 -7.28 -3.14
N PRO A 156 18.54 -6.83 -4.36
CA PRO A 156 17.56 -6.49 -5.39
C PRO A 156 16.48 -7.55 -5.64
N LEU A 157 16.87 -8.82 -5.76
CA LEU A 157 15.92 -9.92 -5.97
C LEU A 157 14.95 -10.08 -4.79
N GLN A 158 15.46 -9.92 -3.56
CA GLN A 158 14.65 -10.00 -2.36
C GLN A 158 13.59 -8.88 -2.33
N ILE A 159 13.98 -7.64 -2.63
CA ILE A 159 13.04 -6.49 -2.70
C ILE A 159 11.93 -6.76 -3.70
N PHE A 160 12.29 -7.28 -4.88
CA PHE A 160 11.31 -7.58 -5.94
C PHE A 160 10.33 -8.68 -5.50
N VAL A 161 10.82 -9.81 -4.98
CA VAL A 161 9.98 -10.95 -4.56
C VAL A 161 9.09 -10.60 -3.38
N GLU A 162 9.64 -9.93 -2.37
CA GLU A 162 8.85 -9.42 -1.25
C GLU A 162 7.81 -8.39 -1.73
N GLY A 163 8.15 -7.59 -2.74
CA GLY A 163 7.20 -6.71 -3.44
C GLY A 163 6.01 -7.45 -4.05
N ILE A 164 6.24 -8.62 -4.66
CA ILE A 164 5.15 -9.45 -5.19
C ILE A 164 4.20 -9.85 -4.07
N PHE A 165 4.74 -10.43 -2.99
CA PHE A 165 3.91 -10.92 -1.89
C PHE A 165 3.21 -9.80 -1.12
N ALA A 166 3.87 -8.65 -0.92
CA ALA A 166 3.24 -7.49 -0.28
C ALA A 166 1.93 -7.11 -0.99
N ASN A 167 1.95 -7.01 -2.32
CA ASN A 167 0.77 -6.54 -3.03
C ASN A 167 -0.25 -7.64 -3.36
N ILE A 168 0.14 -8.92 -3.29
CA ILE A 168 -0.81 -10.03 -3.18
C ILE A 168 -1.64 -9.88 -1.90
N VAL A 169 -0.97 -9.67 -0.75
CA VAL A 169 -1.62 -9.53 0.56
C VAL A 169 -2.53 -8.30 0.59
N VAL A 170 -2.04 -7.14 0.15
CA VAL A 170 -2.83 -5.89 0.12
C VAL A 170 -4.09 -6.04 -0.71
N ASN A 171 -3.98 -6.58 -1.94
CA ASN A 171 -5.17 -6.73 -2.79
C ASN A 171 -6.08 -7.87 -2.32
N THR A 172 -5.56 -8.88 -1.61
CA THR A 172 -6.40 -9.87 -0.92
C THR A 172 -7.28 -9.19 0.13
N ALA A 173 -6.72 -8.30 0.95
CA ALA A 173 -7.51 -7.52 1.92
C ALA A 173 -8.59 -6.68 1.22
N VAL A 174 -8.25 -6.01 0.11
CA VAL A 174 -9.22 -5.24 -0.69
C VAL A 174 -10.33 -6.14 -1.22
N LEU A 175 -10.02 -7.27 -1.85
CA LEU A 175 -11.04 -8.19 -2.36
C LEU A 175 -11.92 -8.77 -1.25
N CYS A 176 -11.35 -9.17 -0.11
CA CYS A 176 -12.11 -9.64 1.04
C CYS A 176 -13.13 -8.58 1.50
N THR A 177 -12.72 -7.31 1.60
CA THR A 177 -13.63 -6.24 2.02
C THR A 177 -14.78 -6.00 1.03
N LEU A 178 -14.53 -6.21 -0.28
CA LEU A 178 -15.59 -6.14 -1.29
C LEU A 178 -16.59 -7.28 -1.16
N ARG A 179 -16.20 -8.45 -0.64
CA ARG A 179 -17.10 -9.61 -0.46
C ARG A 179 -17.91 -9.54 0.83
N MET A 180 -17.38 -8.89 1.86
CA MET A 180 -18.02 -8.79 3.17
C MET A 180 -19.11 -7.71 3.20
N LYS A 181 -20.19 -7.97 3.95
CA LYS A 181 -21.30 -7.01 4.13
C LYS A 181 -21.11 -6.15 5.38
N ASP A 182 -20.75 -6.79 6.49
CA ASP A 182 -20.57 -6.16 7.80
C ASP A 182 -19.23 -5.43 7.93
N ASP A 183 -19.25 -4.26 8.56
CA ASP A 183 -18.09 -3.38 8.70
C ASP A 183 -17.10 -3.86 9.78
N ALA A 184 -17.60 -4.42 10.90
CA ALA A 184 -16.71 -4.97 11.92
C ALA A 184 -15.88 -6.14 11.36
N GLY A 185 -16.52 -7.02 10.59
CA GLY A 185 -15.85 -8.10 9.87
C GLY A 185 -14.79 -7.59 8.88
N LYS A 186 -15.09 -6.55 8.10
CA LYS A 186 -14.11 -5.94 7.17
C LYS A 186 -12.89 -5.40 7.89
N VAL A 187 -13.09 -4.68 8.99
CA VAL A 187 -12.00 -4.09 9.78
C VAL A 187 -11.09 -5.20 10.33
N ILE A 188 -11.67 -6.23 10.96
CA ILE A 188 -10.91 -7.36 11.51
C ILE A 188 -10.13 -8.08 10.39
N ALA A 189 -10.78 -8.38 9.26
CA ALA A 189 -10.13 -9.05 8.14
C ALA A 189 -8.97 -8.22 7.56
N MET A 190 -9.15 -6.91 7.36
CA MET A 190 -8.07 -6.03 6.91
C MET A 190 -6.90 -6.03 7.88
N ILE A 191 -7.16 -5.93 9.19
CA ILE A 191 -6.10 -5.90 10.19
C ILE A 191 -5.26 -7.18 10.12
N PHE A 192 -5.88 -8.36 10.13
CA PHE A 192 -5.15 -9.63 10.11
C PHE A 192 -4.47 -9.93 8.79
N ILE A 193 -5.07 -9.55 7.65
CA ILE A 193 -4.43 -9.78 6.34
C ILE A 193 -3.22 -8.86 6.21
N ILE A 194 -3.36 -7.57 6.53
CA ILE A 194 -2.26 -6.60 6.41
C ILE A 194 -1.14 -6.86 7.41
N PHE A 195 -1.47 -7.42 8.58
CA PHE A 195 -0.50 -7.87 9.55
C PHE A 195 0.53 -8.82 8.92
N ILE A 196 0.13 -9.70 7.99
CA ILE A 196 1.02 -10.69 7.36
C ILE A 196 2.23 -10.01 6.71
N PHE A 197 2.00 -9.04 5.81
CA PHE A 197 3.12 -8.44 5.09
C PHE A 197 3.95 -7.51 5.98
N ALA A 198 3.30 -6.80 6.92
CA ALA A 198 3.98 -5.91 7.84
C ALA A 198 4.88 -6.69 8.81
N PHE A 199 4.40 -7.83 9.33
CA PHE A 199 5.15 -8.69 10.23
C PHE A 199 6.27 -9.45 9.51
N LEU A 200 6.02 -9.95 8.29
CA LEU A 200 7.06 -10.60 7.50
C LEU A 200 8.08 -9.60 6.94
N GLY A 201 7.78 -8.31 6.96
CA GLY A 201 8.68 -7.25 6.54
C GLY A 201 8.79 -7.13 5.02
N PHE A 202 7.71 -7.43 4.29
CA PHE A 202 7.70 -7.31 2.83
C PHE A 202 7.79 -5.85 2.34
N GLU A 203 8.10 -5.68 1.06
CA GLU A 203 8.31 -4.38 0.44
C GLU A 203 7.03 -3.84 -0.21
N HIS A 204 6.48 -2.76 0.35
CA HIS A 204 5.30 -2.10 -0.20
C HIS A 204 5.65 -0.67 -0.57
N VAL A 205 5.71 -0.37 -1.88
CA VAL A 205 6.25 0.89 -2.43
C VAL A 205 5.61 2.12 -1.80
N ILE A 206 4.29 2.12 -1.59
CA ILE A 206 3.58 3.28 -1.03
C ILE A 206 3.83 3.42 0.48
N ALA A 207 4.05 2.31 1.19
CA ALA A 207 4.42 2.36 2.61
C ALA A 207 5.88 2.80 2.78
N ASN A 208 6.74 2.44 1.81
CA ASN A 208 8.11 2.91 1.76
C ASN A 208 8.17 4.42 1.51
N PHE A 209 7.26 5.01 0.72
CA PHE A 209 7.15 6.48 0.62
C PHE A 209 6.95 7.14 2.00
N SER A 210 6.00 6.63 2.78
CA SER A 210 5.73 7.15 4.13
C SER A 210 6.89 6.92 5.11
N SER A 211 7.38 5.69 5.20
CA SER A 211 8.41 5.31 6.18
C SER A 211 9.78 5.90 5.86
N PHE A 212 10.20 5.92 4.59
CA PHE A 212 11.50 6.47 4.21
C PHE A 212 11.51 7.99 4.39
N SER A 213 10.42 8.69 4.02
CA SER A 213 10.31 10.13 4.27
C SER A 213 10.30 10.44 5.76
N LEU A 214 9.51 9.74 6.57
CA LEU A 214 9.48 9.95 8.01
C LEU A 214 10.85 9.70 8.66
N ALA A 215 11.54 8.61 8.30
CA ALA A 215 12.87 8.30 8.82
C ALA A 215 13.91 9.35 8.39
N PHE A 216 13.90 9.77 7.12
CA PHE A 216 14.82 10.79 6.62
C PHE A 216 14.68 12.11 7.38
N PHE A 217 13.46 12.62 7.56
CA PHE A 217 13.28 13.90 8.25
C PHE A 217 13.49 13.77 9.77
N ALA A 218 13.04 12.68 10.40
CA ALA A 218 13.24 12.46 11.83
C ALA A 218 14.72 12.25 12.22
N SER A 219 15.56 11.77 11.29
CA SER A 219 17.00 11.63 11.52
C SER A 219 17.83 12.88 11.15
N GLY A 220 17.16 13.98 10.79
CA GLY A 220 17.85 15.21 10.34
C GLY A 220 18.56 15.04 8.99
N GLY A 221 18.05 14.16 8.13
CA GLY A 221 18.56 13.91 6.78
C GLY A 221 19.74 12.91 6.72
N HIS A 222 20.13 12.34 7.86
CA HIS A 222 21.27 11.43 7.94
C HIS A 222 20.78 10.07 8.44
N LEU A 223 20.71 9.08 7.56
CA LEU A 223 20.36 7.71 7.93
C LEU A 223 21.33 6.74 7.24
N ALA A 224 21.87 5.81 8.00
CA ALA A 224 22.82 4.82 7.49
C ALA A 224 22.21 4.03 6.32
N GLY A 225 22.97 3.90 5.24
CA GLY A 225 22.54 3.20 4.02
C GLY A 225 21.59 3.98 3.12
N MET A 226 20.98 5.09 3.57
CA MET A 226 20.02 5.89 2.78
C MET A 226 20.71 6.80 1.77
N THR A 227 21.14 6.19 0.67
CA THR A 227 21.65 6.88 -0.52
C THR A 227 20.56 7.00 -1.59
N VAL A 228 20.69 7.98 -2.49
CA VAL A 228 19.80 8.09 -3.65
C VAL A 228 19.71 6.78 -4.43
N GLY A 229 20.84 6.07 -4.60
CA GLY A 229 20.90 4.79 -5.28
C GLY A 229 20.13 3.68 -4.57
N SER A 230 20.31 3.54 -3.25
CA SER A 230 19.59 2.53 -2.44
C SER A 230 18.07 2.77 -2.45
N VAL A 231 17.65 4.02 -2.28
CA VAL A 231 16.23 4.41 -2.28
C VAL A 231 15.62 4.19 -3.66
N ALA A 232 16.29 4.63 -4.73
CA ALA A 232 15.82 4.43 -6.09
C ALA A 232 15.71 2.93 -6.43
N THR A 233 16.68 2.12 -6.02
CA THR A 233 16.68 0.66 -6.21
C THR A 233 15.51 0.01 -5.48
N ASN A 234 15.34 0.33 -4.19
CA ASN A 234 14.25 -0.22 -3.39
C ASN A 234 12.88 0.17 -3.96
N LEU A 235 12.62 1.46 -4.18
CA LEU A 235 11.32 1.93 -4.65
C LEU A 235 10.99 1.38 -6.04
N SER A 236 11.97 1.29 -6.95
CA SER A 236 11.73 0.77 -8.30
C SER A 236 11.40 -0.72 -8.29
N LEU A 237 12.18 -1.52 -7.55
CA LEU A 237 11.98 -2.97 -7.49
C LEU A 237 10.71 -3.33 -6.69
N ALA A 238 10.43 -2.61 -5.61
CA ALA A 238 9.19 -2.75 -4.86
C ALA A 238 7.98 -2.37 -5.73
N PHE A 239 8.06 -1.30 -6.53
CA PHE A 239 7.00 -0.93 -7.48
C PHE A 239 6.73 -2.03 -8.50
N LEU A 240 7.78 -2.57 -9.13
CA LEU A 240 7.66 -3.65 -10.10
C LEU A 240 7.10 -4.93 -9.47
N GLY A 241 7.61 -5.32 -8.30
CA GLY A 241 7.11 -6.46 -7.55
C GLY A 241 5.64 -6.27 -7.18
N ASN A 242 5.29 -5.10 -6.64
CA ASN A 242 3.91 -4.78 -6.30
C ASN A 242 2.99 -4.83 -7.54
N PHE A 243 3.44 -4.35 -8.71
CA PHE A 243 2.64 -4.43 -9.93
C PHE A 243 2.40 -5.89 -10.36
N VAL A 244 3.42 -6.75 -10.28
CA VAL A 244 3.27 -8.18 -10.53
C VAL A 244 2.29 -8.81 -9.55
N GLY A 245 2.45 -8.59 -8.24
CA GLY A 245 1.58 -9.18 -7.22
C GLY A 245 0.13 -8.71 -7.27
N GLY A 246 -0.08 -7.40 -7.24
CA GLY A 246 -1.44 -6.83 -7.20
C GLY A 246 -2.09 -6.75 -8.57
N GLY A 247 -1.34 -6.31 -9.58
CA GLY A 247 -1.84 -6.12 -10.93
C GLY A 247 -2.01 -7.44 -11.68
N LEU A 248 -0.97 -8.27 -11.75
CA LEU A 248 -1.00 -9.49 -12.57
C LEU A 248 -1.55 -10.70 -11.80
N VAL A 249 -1.04 -11.00 -10.61
CA VAL A 249 -1.46 -12.20 -9.87
C VAL A 249 -2.89 -12.03 -9.36
N ILE A 250 -3.20 -10.95 -8.64
CA ILE A 250 -4.55 -10.74 -8.12
C ILE A 250 -5.48 -10.16 -9.20
N GLY A 251 -5.16 -9.02 -9.80
CA GLY A 251 -6.03 -8.34 -10.76
C GLY A 251 -6.33 -9.17 -12.01
N LEU A 252 -5.31 -9.42 -12.84
CA LEU A 252 -5.47 -10.21 -14.06
C LEU A 252 -5.89 -11.65 -13.76
N GLY A 253 -5.33 -12.27 -12.72
CA GLY A 253 -5.67 -13.63 -12.30
C GLY A 253 -7.16 -13.79 -11.98
N TYR A 254 -7.71 -12.98 -11.07
CA TYR A 254 -9.14 -13.07 -10.73
C TYR A 254 -10.05 -12.66 -11.90
N ALA A 255 -9.65 -11.68 -12.69
CA ALA A 255 -10.41 -11.28 -13.87
C ALA A 255 -10.47 -12.41 -14.91
N TRP A 256 -9.37 -13.13 -15.12
CA TRP A 256 -9.32 -14.29 -16.01
C TRP A 256 -10.13 -15.47 -15.46
N LEU A 257 -9.98 -15.81 -14.18
CA LEU A 257 -10.71 -16.89 -13.51
C LEU A 257 -12.23 -16.71 -13.60
N ASN A 258 -12.72 -15.47 -13.46
CA ASN A 258 -14.15 -15.17 -13.53
C ASN A 258 -14.69 -15.04 -14.95
N ARG A 259 -13.83 -14.91 -15.96
CA ARG A 259 -14.22 -14.86 -17.38
C ARG A 259 -14.37 -16.26 -17.96
N THR A 260 -15.30 -17.02 -17.41
CA THR A 260 -15.52 -18.43 -17.71
C THR A 260 -16.99 -18.75 -17.99
N LYS A 261 -17.25 -19.84 -18.72
CA LYS A 261 -18.60 -20.43 -18.86
C LYS A 261 -18.99 -21.27 -17.64
N SER A 262 -18.04 -21.57 -16.75
CA SER A 262 -18.31 -22.30 -15.51
C SER A 262 -19.29 -21.54 -14.62
N ILE A 263 -20.11 -22.27 -13.87
CA ILE A 263 -20.92 -21.72 -12.79
C ILE A 263 -20.06 -21.34 -11.57
N TYR A 264 -18.82 -21.85 -11.48
CA TYR A 264 -17.89 -21.55 -10.41
C TYR A 264 -17.22 -20.18 -10.67
N LYS A 265 -17.87 -19.12 -10.16
CA LYS A 265 -17.42 -17.73 -10.20
C LYS A 265 -17.56 -17.09 -8.81
N ASP A 266 -16.82 -16.02 -8.56
CA ASP A 266 -16.68 -15.37 -7.24
C ASP A 266 -17.84 -14.47 -6.78
#